data_AF-A0A2D8M3A4-F1
#
_entry.id   AF-A0A2D8M3A4-F1
#
_cell.length_a   1.000
_cell.length_b   1.000
_cell.length_c   1.000
_cell.angle_alpha   90.00
_cell.angle_beta   90.00
_cell.angle_gamma   90.00
#
_symmetry.space_group_name_H-M   'P 1'
#
loop_
_entity.id
_entity.type
_entity.pdbx_description
1 polymer ?
#
loop_
_entity_poly.entity_id
_entity_poly.type
_entity_poly.pdbx_seq_one_letter_code
_entity_poly.pdbx_strand_id
1 'polypeptide(L)'
;MSEMIKDQERAHQNVEISDTAAEATLRQQIASAPEQSVWVGASAGTGKTKVLTDRVLRLLLPSEISPGTEPHKILCITFTKAAAAEMALRVSKVLGQWAVANEEKLE
;
A
#
# COMPACT_ATOMS: atom_id res chain seq x y z
N MET A 1 -43.70 -18.66 -33.74
CA MET A 1 -43.08 -19.36 -32.58
C MET A 1 -41.58 -19.03 -32.51
N SER A 2 -41.22 -17.73 -32.54
CA SER A 2 -39.83 -17.25 -32.67
C SER A 2 -39.51 -16.07 -31.73
N GLU A 3 -40.43 -15.69 -30.84
CA GLU A 3 -40.25 -14.56 -29.91
C GLU A 3 -39.99 -14.98 -28.47
N MET A 4 -39.96 -16.28 -28.17
CA MET A 4 -39.87 -16.78 -26.78
C MET A 4 -38.48 -17.35 -26.41
N ILE A 5 -37.44 -16.99 -27.17
CA ILE A 5 -36.04 -17.39 -26.89
C ILE A 5 -35.13 -16.17 -26.62
N LYS A 6 -35.60 -14.92 -26.81
CA LYS A 6 -34.75 -13.73 -26.67
C LYS A 6 -34.59 -13.19 -25.24
N ASP A 7 -35.34 -13.70 -24.26
CA ASP A 7 -35.36 -13.15 -22.90
C ASP A 7 -34.47 -13.89 -21.89
N GLN A 8 -33.79 -14.97 -22.28
CA GLN A 8 -32.87 -15.70 -21.38
C GLN A 8 -31.39 -15.29 -21.52
N GLU A 9 -31.02 -14.46 -22.50
CA GLU A 9 -29.64 -13.97 -22.67
C GLU A 9 -29.37 -12.61 -21.98
N ARG A 10 -30.35 -12.05 -21.26
CA ARG A 10 -30.25 -10.71 -20.63
C ARG A 10 -29.73 -10.68 -19.17
N ALA A 11 -29.21 -11.79 -18.65
CA ALA A 11 -28.65 -11.85 -17.29
C ALA A 11 -27.10 -11.87 -17.25
N HIS A 12 -26.44 -11.50 -18.36
CA HIS A 12 -24.97 -11.40 -18.44
C HIS A 12 -24.48 -9.99 -18.80
N GLN A 13 -25.15 -8.95 -18.30
CA GLN A 13 -24.67 -7.59 -18.47
C GLN A 13 -24.47 -6.87 -17.13
N ASN A 14 -23.22 -6.39 -16.99
CA ASN A 14 -22.76 -5.28 -16.16
C ASN A 14 -22.46 -5.57 -14.69
N VAL A 15 -21.42 -6.38 -14.45
CA VAL A 15 -20.44 -5.96 -13.43
C VAL A 15 -19.63 -4.86 -14.08
N GLU A 16 -19.90 -3.60 -13.72
CA GLU A 16 -19.03 -2.48 -14.06
C GLU A 16 -17.59 -2.89 -13.76
N ILE A 17 -16.69 -2.71 -14.73
CA ILE A 17 -15.24 -2.75 -14.50
C ILE A 17 -14.93 -1.54 -13.61
N SER A 18 -15.27 -1.66 -12.34
CA SER A 18 -14.88 -0.74 -11.29
C SER A 18 -13.35 -0.77 -11.29
N ASP A 19 -12.76 0.42 -11.33
CA ASP A 19 -11.35 0.64 -11.55
C ASP A 19 -10.48 -0.18 -10.57
N THR A 20 -10.09 -1.38 -11.03
CA THR A 20 -9.51 -2.42 -10.16
C THR A 20 -8.14 -2.00 -9.64
N ALA A 21 -7.44 -1.13 -10.40
CA ALA A 21 -6.18 -0.55 -10.00
C ALA A 21 -6.36 0.48 -8.87
N ALA A 22 -7.41 1.30 -8.94
CA ALA A 22 -7.76 2.24 -7.87
C ALA A 22 -8.11 1.50 -6.58
N GLU A 23 -8.91 0.43 -6.68
CA GLU A 23 -9.25 -0.41 -5.53
C GLU A 23 -8.03 -1.11 -4.93
N ALA A 24 -7.11 -1.63 -5.75
CA ALA A 24 -5.87 -2.22 -5.27
C ALA A 24 -4.98 -1.19 -4.55
N THR A 25 -4.90 0.03 -5.09
CA THR A 25 -4.15 1.14 -4.50
C THR A 25 -4.75 1.54 -3.15
N LEU A 26 -6.08 1.63 -3.07
CA LEU A 26 -6.79 1.91 -1.83
C LEU A 26 -6.49 0.86 -0.75
N ARG A 27 -6.52 -0.42 -1.10
CA ARG A 27 -6.16 -1.50 -0.17
C ARG A 27 -4.72 -1.41 0.33
N GLN A 28 -3.78 -1.03 -0.55
CA GLN A 28 -2.39 -0.82 -0.15
C GLN A 28 -2.24 0.37 0.80
N GLN A 29 -2.96 1.47 0.54
CA GLN A 29 -2.99 2.64 1.42
C GLN A 29 -3.53 2.27 2.81
N ILE A 30 -4.67 1.56 2.86
CA ILE A 30 -5.26 1.07 4.11
C ILE A 30 -4.29 0.14 4.86
N ALA A 31 -3.65 -0.81 4.16
CA ALA A 31 -2.68 -1.72 4.76
C ALA A 31 -1.45 -0.99 5.34
N SER A 32 -1.09 0.16 4.76
CA SER A 32 0.02 0.98 5.26
C SER A 32 -0.36 1.92 6.43
N ALA A 33 -1.64 2.03 6.79
CA ALA A 33 -2.12 2.93 7.85
C ALA A 33 -1.65 2.46 9.25
N PRO A 34 -0.85 3.25 9.99
CA PRO A 34 -0.18 2.80 11.22
C PRO A 34 -1.13 2.46 12.38
N GLU A 35 -2.37 2.92 12.36
CA GLU A 35 -3.38 2.82 13.42
C GLU A 35 -4.00 1.42 13.54
N GLN A 36 -3.77 0.56 12.54
CA GLN A 36 -4.37 -0.76 12.45
C GLN A 36 -3.31 -1.84 12.37
N SER A 37 -3.55 -2.96 13.05
CA SER A 37 -2.83 -4.21 12.80
C SER A 37 -3.39 -4.86 11.55
N VAL A 38 -2.53 -5.21 10.59
CA VAL A 38 -2.97 -5.72 9.28
C VAL A 38 -2.27 -7.03 8.94
N TRP A 39 -2.99 -7.91 8.26
CA TRP A 39 -2.43 -9.08 7.61
C TRP A 39 -2.53 -8.90 6.10
N VAL A 40 -1.39 -8.95 5.40
CA VAL A 40 -1.34 -8.72 3.95
C VAL A 40 -1.06 -10.04 3.23
N GLY A 41 -2.12 -10.66 2.69
CA GLY A 41 -2.01 -11.75 1.74
C GLY A 41 -1.86 -11.20 0.32
N ALA A 42 -0.74 -11.45 -0.35
CA ALA A 42 -0.56 -11.02 -1.73
C ALA A 42 0.46 -11.85 -2.50
N SER A 43 0.25 -12.03 -3.81
CA SER A 43 1.13 -12.77 -4.72
C SER A 43 2.50 -12.09 -4.93
N ALA A 44 3.44 -12.77 -5.57
CA ALA A 44 4.70 -12.14 -5.97
C ALA A 44 4.44 -10.92 -6.87
N GLY A 45 5.24 -9.85 -6.73
CA GLY A 45 5.13 -8.65 -7.56
C GLY A 45 4.00 -7.66 -7.20
N THR A 46 3.12 -7.97 -6.25
CA THR A 46 1.95 -7.11 -5.93
C THR A 46 2.25 -5.96 -4.95
N GLY A 47 3.52 -5.62 -4.73
CA GLY A 47 3.90 -4.45 -3.93
C GLY A 47 3.94 -4.62 -2.41
N LYS A 48 3.96 -5.84 -1.86
CA LYS A 48 4.06 -6.08 -0.39
C LYS A 48 5.19 -5.30 0.28
N THR A 49 6.38 -5.30 -0.34
CA THR A 49 7.55 -4.56 0.16
C THR A 49 7.31 -3.05 0.17
N LYS A 50 6.60 -2.51 -0.83
CA LYS A 50 6.20 -1.10 -0.87
C LYS A 50 5.24 -0.78 0.28
N VAL A 51 4.20 -1.60 0.48
CA VAL A 51 3.26 -1.43 1.61
C VAL A 51 3.99 -1.41 2.95
N LEU A 52 4.94 -2.34 3.17
CA LEU A 52 5.76 -2.34 4.40
C LEU A 52 6.65 -1.10 4.52
N THR A 53 7.28 -0.66 3.44
CA THR A 53 8.14 0.54 3.45
C THR A 53 7.32 1.79 3.76
N ASP A 54 6.19 1.95 3.06
CA ASP A 54 5.27 3.07 3.26
C ASP A 54 4.72 3.08 4.69
N ARG A 55 4.42 1.90 5.27
CA ARG A 55 3.99 1.79 6.66
C ARG A 55 5.06 2.25 7.65
N VAL A 56 6.32 1.84 7.45
CA VAL A 56 7.42 2.28 8.32
C VAL A 56 7.59 3.80 8.26
N LEU A 57 7.51 4.39 7.07
CA LEU A 57 7.60 5.85 6.91
C LEU A 57 6.44 6.57 7.61
N ARG A 58 5.20 6.07 7.48
CA ARG A 58 4.02 6.61 8.17
C ARG A 58 4.09 6.48 9.69
N LEU A 59 4.71 5.42 10.20
CA LEU A 59 4.96 5.27 11.64
C LEU A 59 5.99 6.29 12.14
N LEU A 60 7.03 6.55 11.35
CA LEU A 60 8.12 7.46 11.73
C LEU A 60 7.69 8.93 11.75
N LEU A 61 6.94 9.37 10.73
CA LEU A 61 6.67 10.78 10.52
C LEU A 61 5.43 11.27 11.31
N PRO A 62 5.46 12.51 11.82
CA PRO A 62 4.30 13.14 12.41
C PRO A 62 3.22 13.39 11.35
N SER A 63 1.96 13.36 11.78
CA SER A 63 0.77 13.71 11.01
C SER A 63 -0.24 14.44 11.89
N GLU A 64 -1.33 14.94 11.30
CA GLU A 64 -2.42 15.61 12.02
C GLU A 64 -2.99 14.80 13.18
N ILE A 65 -2.88 13.46 13.13
CA ILE A 65 -3.48 12.55 14.10
C ILE A 65 -2.45 11.80 14.95
N SER A 66 -1.14 11.93 14.69
CA SER A 66 -0.09 11.18 15.38
C SER A 66 1.23 11.97 15.44
N PRO A 67 1.94 12.03 16.59
CA PRO A 67 3.22 12.72 16.70
C PRO A 67 4.39 12.01 15.98
N GLY A 68 4.16 10.87 15.34
CA GLY A 68 5.23 10.01 14.80
C GLY A 68 5.88 9.16 15.89
N THR A 69 6.67 8.17 15.46
CA THR A 69 7.30 7.18 16.34
C THR A 69 8.81 7.25 16.17
N GLU A 70 9.52 7.37 17.29
CA GLU A 70 10.98 7.27 17.31
C GLU A 70 11.48 5.98 16.64
N PRO A 71 12.50 6.04 15.75
CA PRO A 71 12.93 4.88 14.97
C PRO A 71 13.28 3.64 15.82
N HIS A 72 13.89 3.84 16.99
CA HIS A 72 14.30 2.76 17.89
C HIS A 72 13.13 2.02 18.56
N LYS A 73 11.90 2.54 18.43
CA LYS A 73 10.67 1.89 18.92
C LYS A 73 9.98 1.04 17.84
N ILE A 74 10.50 1.02 16.61
CA ILE A 74 9.95 0.23 15.50
C ILE A 74 10.83 -0.99 15.26
N LEU A 75 10.24 -2.18 15.37
CA LEU A 75 10.92 -3.45 15.08
C LEU A 75 10.42 -4.03 13.75
N CYS A 76 11.30 -4.12 12.76
CA CYS A 76 11.04 -4.81 11.50
C CYS A 76 11.75 -6.17 11.46
N ILE A 77 11.00 -7.25 11.26
CA ILE A 77 11.54 -8.62 11.19
C ILE A 77 11.30 -9.17 9.79
N THR A 78 12.31 -9.82 9.22
CA THR A 78 12.23 -10.50 7.92
C THR A 78 12.93 -11.86 7.98
N PHE A 79 12.66 -12.73 7.00
CA PHE A 79 13.21 -14.09 6.99
C PHE A 79 14.72 -14.14 6.72
N THR A 80 15.29 -13.13 6.05
CA THR A 80 16.70 -13.13 5.65
C THR A 80 17.37 -11.80 5.99
N LYS A 81 18.68 -11.85 6.24
CA LYS A 81 19.50 -10.64 6.43
C LYS A 81 19.47 -9.71 5.22
N ALA A 82 19.44 -10.28 4.02
CA ALA A 82 19.38 -9.52 2.78
C ALA A 82 18.07 -8.71 2.67
N ALA A 83 16.93 -9.32 2.99
CA ALA A 83 15.64 -8.63 2.98
C ALA A 83 15.57 -7.52 4.06
N ALA A 84 16.14 -7.76 5.24
CA ALA A 84 16.25 -6.73 6.28
C ALA A 84 17.08 -5.53 5.81
N ALA A 85 18.24 -5.79 5.20
CA ALA A 85 19.11 -4.74 4.66
C ALA A 85 18.44 -3.96 3.51
N GLU A 86 17.72 -4.64 2.62
CA GLU A 86 16.96 -4.01 1.55
C GLU A 86 15.87 -3.07 2.11
N MET A 87 15.12 -3.51 3.12
CA MET A 87 14.10 -2.70 3.78
C MET A 87 14.70 -1.43 4.40
N ALA A 88 15.81 -1.57 5.14
CA ALA A 88 16.51 -0.42 5.73
C ALA A 88 16.97 0.56 4.64
N LEU A 89 17.59 0.07 3.57
CA LEU A 89 18.05 0.89 2.45
C LEU A 89 16.90 1.64 1.77
N ARG A 90 15.74 1.00 1.58
CA ARG A 90 14.56 1.64 0.98
C ARG A 90 14.05 2.79 1.83
N VAL A 91 13.90 2.58 3.14
CA VAL A 91 13.46 3.62 4.08
C VAL A 91 14.46 4.78 4.11
N SER A 92 15.75 4.49 4.30
CA SER A 92 16.80 5.51 4.34
C SER A 92 16.90 6.29 3.03
N LYS A 93 16.71 5.63 1.88
CA LYS A 93 16.71 6.30 0.57
C LYS A 93 15.58 7.33 0.45
N VAL A 94 14.36 6.96 0.85
CA VAL A 94 13.20 7.88 0.77
C VAL A 94 13.38 9.05 1.73
N LEU A 95 13.75 8.77 2.99
CA LEU A 95 14.03 9.83 3.97
C LEU A 95 15.16 10.76 3.51
N GLY A 96 16.22 10.20 2.93
CA GLY A 96 17.33 10.97 2.38
C GLY A 96 16.93 11.87 1.21
N GLN A 97 15.99 11.43 0.37
CA GLN A 97 15.43 12.25 -0.70
C GLN A 97 14.60 13.41 -0.15
N TRP A 98 13.77 13.17 0.87
CA TRP A 98 12.96 14.22 1.49
C TRP A 98 13.79 15.23 2.27
N ALA A 99 14.84 14.78 2.95
CA ALA A 99 15.72 15.64 3.74
C ALA A 99 16.47 16.71 2.91
N VAL A 100 16.59 16.50 1.59
CA VAL A 100 17.25 17.44 0.66
C VAL A 100 16.28 18.04 -0.36
N ALA A 101 14.99 17.73 -0.27
CA ALA A 101 13.98 18.27 -1.17
C ALA A 101 13.68 19.74 -0.82
N ASN A 102 13.39 20.54 -1.84
CA ASN A 102 12.78 21.85 -1.63
C ASN A 102 11.30 21.68 -1.28
N GLU A 103 10.73 22.68 -0.60
CA GLU A 103 9.35 22.65 -0.10
C GLU A 103 8.32 22.39 -1.21
N GLU A 104 8.52 22.98 -2.40
CA GLU A 104 7.69 22.77 -3.60
C GLU A 104 7.61 21.30 -4.07
N LYS A 105 8.55 20.43 -3.67
CA LYS A 105 8.53 18.99 -4.03
C LYS A 105 7.97 18.11 -2.91
N LEU A 106 7.67 18.68 -1.75
CA LEU A 106 7.11 17.99 -0.60
C LEU A 106 5.60 18.23 -0.44
N GLU A 107 5.06 19.25 -1.13
CA GLU A 107 3.61 19.48 -1.35
C GLU A 107 3.03 18.54 -2.43
#